data_AF-A0A1Y5K440-F1
#
_entry.id   AF-A0A1Y5K440-F1
#
_cell.length_a   1.000
_cell.length_b   1.000
_cell.length_c   1.000
_cell.angle_alpha   90.00
_cell.angle_beta   90.00
_cell.angle_gamma   90.00
#
_symmetry.space_group_name_H-M   'P 1'
#
loop_
_entity.id
_entity.type
_entity.pdbx_description
1 polymer ?
#
loop_
_entity_poly.entity_id
_entity_poly.type
_entity_poly.pdbx_seq_one_letter_code
_entity_poly.pdbx_strand_id
1 'polypeptide(L)'
;MIKERDEKEARLQTTSSTPEANALQDNIRVLNSQIAFKQSELENIADAEEAAIVVADTLEIEGILLRDLFVSPTHYEFFLSWWKQTEGEKAAATAALEASYKSEIASQEDAIAELEGFRVEADRLGGLLADMTAKRDAAGAEIIELKQEVDRLTEDNESLRKQLESKPSSVPTNMTANLADLAKQIQAAKPGIYNKRWRDENRKTHFIATLSATGEEIEIPYLEIGKYREESQEEAERFRAEQAQAELARLAQETHNVVVPDLQFPGEEGAASGLDGDSSNAPVVGSPTLEERVEALEKRMATIERDSYKVAV
;
A
#
# COMPACT_ATOMS: atom_id res chain seq x y z
N MET A 1 37.24 -41.63 -31.90
CA MET A 1 37.05 -41.06 -30.56
C MET A 1 38.11 -40.01 -30.23
N ILE A 2 39.37 -40.34 -29.88
CA ILE A 2 40.38 -39.31 -29.52
C ILE A 2 40.65 -38.31 -30.65
N LYS A 3 40.95 -38.79 -31.86
CA LYS A 3 41.14 -37.91 -33.04
C LYS A 3 39.92 -37.04 -33.37
N GLU A 4 38.72 -37.57 -33.13
CA GLU A 4 37.46 -36.85 -33.41
C GLU A 4 37.17 -35.78 -32.34
N ARG A 5 37.53 -36.04 -31.07
CA ARG A 5 37.54 -35.03 -30.01
C ARG A 5 38.52 -33.91 -30.38
N ASP A 6 39.74 -34.24 -30.78
CA ASP A 6 40.79 -33.26 -31.11
C ASP A 6 40.38 -32.36 -32.27
N GLU A 7 39.75 -32.93 -33.30
CA GLU A 7 39.21 -32.17 -34.43
C GLU A 7 38.06 -31.24 -34.01
N LYS A 8 37.21 -31.65 -33.07
CA LYS A 8 36.09 -30.84 -32.56
C LYS A 8 36.57 -29.75 -31.60
N GLU A 9 37.56 -30.01 -30.76
CA GLU A 9 38.20 -29.00 -29.90
C GLU A 9 38.90 -27.92 -30.74
N ALA A 10 39.58 -28.32 -31.83
CA ALA A 10 40.16 -27.37 -32.77
C ALA A 10 39.09 -26.49 -33.48
N ARG A 11 37.90 -27.05 -33.76
CA ARG A 11 36.76 -26.29 -34.31
C ARG A 11 36.10 -25.38 -33.27
N LEU A 12 36.03 -25.79 -32.02
CA LEU A 12 35.52 -24.95 -30.93
C LEU A 12 36.42 -23.72 -30.70
N GLN A 13 37.74 -23.88 -30.82
CA GLN A 13 38.70 -22.77 -30.71
C GLN A 13 38.61 -21.75 -31.85
N THR A 14 37.99 -22.11 -32.97
CA THR A 14 37.87 -21.26 -34.17
C THR A 14 36.47 -20.68 -34.39
N THR A 15 35.48 -21.09 -33.60
CA THR A 15 34.07 -20.64 -33.70
C THR A 15 33.74 -19.68 -32.55
N SER A 16 33.37 -18.44 -32.86
CA SER A 16 32.99 -17.43 -31.86
C SER A 16 31.50 -17.53 -31.50
N SER A 17 31.22 -17.81 -30.21
CA SER A 17 29.97 -17.57 -29.48
C SER A 17 28.64 -17.68 -30.27
N THR A 18 28.42 -18.81 -30.94
CA THR A 18 27.13 -19.17 -31.56
C THR A 18 26.53 -20.39 -30.86
N PRO A 19 25.21 -20.66 -31.02
CA PRO A 19 24.59 -21.93 -30.58
C PRO A 19 25.31 -23.18 -31.10
N GLU A 20 26.05 -23.07 -32.21
CA GLU A 20 26.94 -24.13 -32.72
C GLU A 20 28.11 -24.43 -31.78
N ALA A 21 28.65 -23.43 -31.08
CA ALA A 21 29.70 -23.63 -30.09
C ALA A 21 29.19 -24.41 -28.87
N ASN A 22 27.95 -24.14 -28.42
CA ASN A 22 27.33 -24.91 -27.33
C ASN A 22 27.09 -26.37 -27.76
N ALA A 23 26.57 -26.59 -28.97
CA ALA A 23 26.38 -27.95 -29.50
C ALA A 23 27.72 -28.70 -29.68
N LEU A 24 28.79 -28.02 -30.08
CA LEU A 24 30.14 -28.59 -30.14
C LEU A 24 30.67 -28.93 -28.75
N GLN A 25 30.43 -28.08 -27.75
CA GLN A 25 30.85 -28.30 -26.37
C GLN A 25 30.12 -29.49 -25.74
N ASP A 26 28.81 -29.64 -25.98
CA ASP A 26 28.04 -30.81 -25.55
C ASP A 26 28.56 -32.08 -26.21
N ASN A 27 28.87 -32.04 -27.52
CA ASN A 27 29.47 -33.17 -28.22
C ASN A 27 30.87 -33.54 -27.70
N ILE A 28 31.70 -32.56 -27.35
CA ILE A 28 33.01 -32.79 -26.72
C ILE A 28 32.83 -33.43 -25.34
N ARG A 29 31.84 -32.97 -24.56
CA ARG A 29 31.52 -33.56 -23.24
C ARG A 29 31.11 -35.03 -23.37
N VAL A 30 30.25 -35.35 -24.34
CA VAL A 30 29.84 -36.73 -24.65
C VAL A 30 31.01 -37.58 -25.13
N LEU A 31 31.89 -37.04 -25.99
CA LEU A 31 33.07 -37.78 -26.44
C LEU A 31 34.07 -38.02 -25.30
N ASN A 32 34.26 -37.06 -24.41
CA ASN A 32 35.13 -37.21 -23.25
C ASN A 32 34.61 -38.26 -22.26
N SER A 33 33.28 -38.33 -22.03
CA SER A 33 32.71 -39.40 -21.20
C SER A 33 32.88 -40.78 -21.85
N GLN A 34 32.71 -40.89 -23.17
CA GLN A 34 32.95 -42.15 -23.90
C GLN A 34 34.42 -42.58 -23.90
N ILE A 35 35.36 -41.63 -24.01
CA ILE A 35 36.81 -41.92 -23.92
C ILE A 35 37.17 -42.40 -22.51
N ALA A 36 36.70 -41.71 -21.48
CA ALA A 36 36.93 -42.11 -20.09
C ALA A 36 36.35 -43.51 -19.79
N PHE A 37 35.15 -43.79 -20.30
CA PHE A 37 34.53 -45.11 -20.23
C PHE A 37 35.42 -46.19 -20.86
N LYS A 38 35.89 -45.97 -22.09
CA LYS A 38 36.70 -46.96 -22.82
C LYS A 38 38.09 -47.15 -22.21
N GLN A 39 38.65 -46.11 -21.60
CA GLN A 39 39.91 -46.21 -20.85
C GLN A 39 39.73 -47.03 -19.58
N SER A 40 38.67 -46.80 -18.81
CA SER A 40 38.36 -47.61 -17.63
C SER A 40 38.06 -49.08 -17.99
N GLU A 41 37.39 -49.34 -19.12
CA GLU A 41 37.16 -50.70 -19.62
C GLU A 41 38.47 -51.42 -19.94
N LEU A 42 39.44 -50.73 -20.55
CA LEU A 42 40.76 -51.29 -20.85
C LEU A 42 41.60 -51.54 -19.58
N GLU A 43 41.52 -50.65 -18.60
CA GLU A 43 42.21 -50.79 -17.30
C GLU A 43 41.67 -52.00 -16.53
N ASN A 44 40.35 -52.16 -16.45
CA ASN A 44 39.71 -53.31 -15.80
C ASN A 44 40.04 -54.64 -16.49
N ILE A 45 40.15 -54.65 -17.83
CA ILE A 45 40.57 -55.84 -18.57
C ILE A 45 42.04 -56.18 -18.26
N ALA A 46 42.92 -55.18 -18.22
CA ALA A 46 44.34 -55.39 -17.90
C ALA A 46 44.51 -55.94 -16.47
N ASP A 47 43.81 -55.38 -15.49
CA ASP A 47 43.82 -55.84 -14.10
C ASP A 47 43.28 -57.28 -13.97
N ALA A 48 42.21 -57.62 -14.70
CA ALA A 48 41.65 -58.95 -14.72
C ALA A 48 42.59 -59.98 -15.39
N GLU A 49 43.28 -59.59 -16.48
CA GLU A 49 44.27 -60.43 -17.14
C GLU A 49 45.48 -60.71 -16.23
N GLU A 50 45.95 -59.71 -15.49
CA GLU A 50 47.05 -59.87 -14.53
C GLU A 50 46.63 -60.76 -13.35
N ALA A 51 45.44 -60.53 -12.79
CA ALA A 51 44.89 -61.38 -11.73
C ALA A 51 44.71 -62.84 -12.17
N ALA A 52 44.27 -63.07 -13.41
CA ALA A 52 44.10 -64.43 -13.95
C ALA A 52 45.42 -65.19 -14.06
N ILE A 53 46.54 -64.52 -14.37
CA ILE A 53 47.89 -65.12 -14.38
C ILE A 53 48.28 -65.55 -12.97
N VAL A 54 48.14 -64.65 -12.00
CA VAL A 54 48.51 -64.91 -10.61
C VAL A 54 47.70 -66.08 -10.04
N VAL A 55 46.40 -66.13 -10.32
CA VAL A 55 45.54 -67.24 -9.90
C VAL A 55 45.96 -68.55 -10.58
N ALA A 56 46.24 -68.54 -11.89
CA ALA A 56 46.60 -69.76 -12.61
C ALA A 56 47.98 -70.33 -12.23
N ASP A 57 48.94 -69.46 -11.83
CA ASP A 57 50.27 -69.87 -11.36
C ASP A 57 50.25 -70.38 -9.91
N THR A 58 49.27 -69.96 -9.10
CA THR A 58 49.13 -70.35 -7.69
C THR A 58 48.08 -71.43 -7.46
N LEU A 59 47.34 -71.83 -8.50
CA LEU A 59 46.29 -72.84 -8.39
C LEU A 59 46.91 -74.23 -8.17
N GLU A 60 46.61 -74.81 -7.01
CA GLU A 60 46.95 -76.20 -6.68
C GLU A 60 45.69 -77.07 -6.70
N ILE A 61 45.78 -78.23 -7.37
CA ILE A 61 44.74 -79.26 -7.38
C ILE A 61 45.35 -80.51 -6.75
N GLU A 62 44.81 -80.91 -5.60
CA GLU A 62 45.28 -82.09 -4.84
C GLU A 62 46.80 -82.04 -4.51
N GLY A 63 47.34 -80.83 -4.29
CA GLY A 63 48.76 -80.61 -3.96
C GLY A 63 49.71 -80.63 -5.16
N ILE A 64 49.17 -80.65 -6.39
CA ILE A 64 49.93 -80.51 -7.63
C ILE A 64 49.62 -79.13 -8.22
N LEU A 65 50.66 -78.38 -8.59
CA LEU A 65 50.48 -77.10 -9.28
C LEU A 65 49.80 -77.32 -10.63
N LEU A 66 48.91 -76.41 -11.00
CA LEU A 66 48.17 -76.49 -12.26
C LEU A 66 49.10 -76.67 -13.47
N ARG A 67 50.29 -76.05 -13.45
CA ARG A 67 51.32 -76.17 -14.48
C ARG A 67 51.82 -77.61 -14.67
N ASP A 68 51.94 -78.37 -13.59
CA ASP A 68 52.51 -79.72 -13.58
C ASP A 68 51.50 -80.79 -14.04
N LEU A 69 50.21 -80.44 -14.14
CA LEU A 69 49.17 -81.31 -14.69
C LEU A 69 49.19 -81.38 -16.23
N PHE A 70 49.94 -80.50 -16.91
CA PHE A 70 50.02 -80.47 -18.37
C PHE A 70 51.18 -81.31 -18.91
N VAL A 71 50.92 -82.04 -20.00
CA VAL A 71 51.89 -82.96 -20.65
C VAL A 71 53.13 -82.24 -21.17
N SER A 72 53.02 -80.96 -21.53
CA SER A 72 54.16 -80.12 -21.87
C SER A 72 53.91 -78.64 -21.53
N PRO A 73 54.98 -77.83 -21.39
CA PRO A 73 54.86 -76.39 -21.16
C PRO A 73 54.02 -75.67 -22.23
N THR A 74 54.09 -76.13 -23.48
CA THR A 74 53.31 -75.55 -24.59
C THR A 74 51.80 -75.76 -24.44
N HIS A 75 51.35 -76.88 -23.83
CA HIS A 75 49.93 -77.08 -23.55
C HIS A 75 49.44 -76.18 -22.42
N TYR A 76 50.29 -75.93 -21.41
CA TYR A 76 49.99 -74.99 -20.33
C TYR A 76 49.89 -73.56 -20.84
N GLU A 77 50.81 -73.12 -21.69
CA GLU A 77 50.76 -71.78 -22.33
C GLU A 77 49.50 -71.59 -23.19
N PHE A 78 49.09 -72.63 -23.94
CA PHE A 78 47.83 -72.59 -24.70
C PHE A 78 46.62 -72.47 -23.78
N PHE A 79 46.57 -73.26 -22.70
CA PHE A 79 45.50 -73.17 -21.71
C PHE A 79 45.46 -71.79 -21.03
N LEU A 80 46.61 -71.24 -20.63
CA LEU A 80 46.70 -69.90 -20.05
C LEU A 80 46.19 -68.84 -21.03
N SER A 81 46.57 -68.94 -22.31
CA SER A 81 46.09 -68.02 -23.34
C SER A 81 44.57 -68.08 -23.49
N TRP A 82 44.01 -69.29 -23.59
CA TRP A 82 42.57 -69.51 -23.66
C TRP A 82 41.86 -68.99 -22.40
N TRP A 83 42.40 -69.29 -21.21
CA TRP A 83 41.84 -68.85 -19.93
C TRP A 83 41.82 -67.33 -19.83
N LYS A 84 42.95 -66.67 -20.12
CA LYS A 84 43.05 -65.19 -20.16
C LYS A 84 42.02 -64.59 -21.10
N GLN A 85 41.89 -65.15 -22.31
CA GLN A 85 40.91 -64.68 -23.25
C GLN A 85 39.48 -64.82 -22.69
N THR A 86 39.13 -65.99 -22.15
CA THR A 86 37.78 -66.21 -21.61
C THR A 86 37.48 -65.36 -20.38
N GLU A 87 38.46 -65.12 -19.51
CA GLU A 87 38.27 -64.31 -18.31
C GLU A 87 38.28 -62.82 -18.64
N GLY A 88 39.11 -62.40 -19.61
CA GLY A 88 39.07 -61.06 -20.18
C GLY A 88 37.73 -60.75 -20.86
N GLU A 89 37.15 -61.70 -21.61
CA GLU A 89 35.81 -61.56 -22.20
C GLU A 89 34.71 -61.41 -21.13
N LYS A 90 34.77 -62.16 -20.03
CA LYS A 90 33.83 -62.01 -18.90
C LYS A 90 34.05 -60.70 -18.16
N ALA A 91 35.29 -60.29 -17.93
CA ALA A 91 35.64 -59.02 -17.29
C ALA A 91 35.13 -57.84 -18.13
N ALA A 92 35.30 -57.89 -19.45
CA ALA A 92 34.74 -56.89 -20.37
C ALA A 92 33.20 -56.86 -20.32
N ALA A 93 32.54 -58.03 -20.32
CA ALA A 93 31.08 -58.10 -20.24
C ALA A 93 30.53 -57.55 -18.91
N THR A 94 31.19 -57.86 -17.79
CA THR A 94 30.81 -57.34 -16.47
C THR A 94 31.06 -55.84 -16.35
N ALA A 95 32.21 -55.35 -16.82
CA ALA A 95 32.52 -53.92 -16.86
C ALA A 95 31.52 -53.14 -17.73
N ALA A 96 31.15 -53.66 -18.90
CA ALA A 96 30.14 -53.05 -19.77
C ALA A 96 28.77 -53.00 -19.10
N LEU A 97 28.37 -54.06 -18.39
CA LEU A 97 27.11 -54.12 -17.65
C LEU A 97 27.11 -53.13 -16.48
N GLU A 98 28.16 -53.10 -15.66
CA GLU A 98 28.29 -52.15 -14.55
C GLU A 98 28.22 -50.71 -15.03
N ALA A 99 28.89 -50.41 -16.14
CA ALA A 99 28.93 -49.07 -16.67
C ALA A 99 27.58 -48.66 -17.32
N SER A 100 26.84 -49.61 -17.91
CA SER A 100 25.44 -49.40 -18.30
C SER A 100 24.57 -49.06 -17.11
N TYR A 101 24.66 -49.81 -16.01
CA TYR A 101 23.88 -49.53 -14.80
C TYR A 101 24.25 -48.20 -14.15
N LYS A 102 25.55 -47.86 -14.09
CA LYS A 102 25.99 -46.54 -13.60
C LYS A 102 25.42 -45.40 -14.45
N SER A 103 25.39 -45.57 -15.77
CA SER A 103 24.79 -44.58 -16.66
C SER A 103 23.28 -44.46 -16.46
N GLU A 104 22.57 -45.56 -16.24
CA GLU A 104 21.13 -45.56 -15.97
C GLU A 104 20.82 -44.90 -14.63
N ILE A 105 21.58 -45.20 -13.58
CA ILE A 105 21.46 -44.57 -12.26
C ILE A 105 21.65 -43.05 -12.38
N ALA A 106 22.72 -42.60 -13.05
CA ALA A 106 22.96 -41.17 -13.25
C ALA A 106 21.80 -40.49 -14.00
N SER A 107 21.27 -41.14 -15.05
CA SER A 107 20.10 -40.62 -15.78
C SER A 107 18.84 -40.57 -14.92
N GLN A 108 18.64 -41.53 -14.01
CA GLN A 108 17.51 -41.53 -13.09
C GLN A 108 17.67 -40.45 -12.01
N GLU A 109 18.88 -40.22 -11.50
CA GLU A 109 19.18 -39.14 -10.57
C GLU A 109 18.90 -37.77 -11.19
N ASP A 110 19.32 -37.55 -12.44
CA ASP A 110 19.00 -36.32 -13.19
C ASP A 110 17.48 -36.12 -13.34
N ALA A 111 16.74 -37.19 -13.67
CA ALA A 111 15.29 -37.13 -13.81
C ALA A 111 14.59 -36.85 -12.46
N ILE A 112 15.09 -37.41 -11.36
CA ILE A 112 14.58 -37.13 -10.01
C ILE A 112 14.82 -35.66 -9.66
N ALA A 113 16.02 -35.12 -9.92
CA ALA A 113 16.34 -33.72 -9.67
C ALA A 113 15.42 -32.78 -10.47
N GLU A 114 15.12 -33.11 -11.72
CA GLU A 114 14.17 -32.34 -12.54
C GLU A 114 12.74 -32.38 -11.95
N LEU A 115 12.27 -33.56 -11.53
CA LEU A 115 10.96 -33.73 -10.89
C LEU A 115 10.85 -32.96 -9.57
N GLU A 116 11.92 -32.92 -8.77
CA GLU A 116 11.97 -32.12 -7.56
C GLU A 116 11.89 -30.62 -7.88
N GLY A 117 12.56 -30.17 -8.95
CA GLY A 117 12.42 -28.81 -9.48
C GLY A 117 10.97 -28.47 -9.82
N PHE A 118 10.27 -29.36 -10.53
CA PHE A 118 8.85 -29.17 -10.84
C PHE A 118 7.96 -29.16 -9.59
N ARG A 119 8.27 -29.97 -8.57
CA ARG A 119 7.51 -29.99 -7.32
C ARG A 119 7.62 -28.66 -6.57
N VAL A 120 8.84 -28.12 -6.46
CA VAL A 120 9.07 -26.81 -5.82
C VAL A 120 8.31 -25.70 -6.55
N GLU A 121 8.32 -25.73 -7.88
CA GLU A 121 7.59 -24.73 -8.68
C GLU A 121 6.06 -24.88 -8.54
N ALA A 122 5.56 -26.12 -8.47
CA ALA A 122 4.15 -26.38 -8.23
C ALA A 122 3.70 -25.85 -6.86
N ASP A 123 4.51 -26.04 -5.81
CA ASP A 123 4.24 -25.52 -4.46
C ASP A 123 4.25 -23.99 -4.46
N ARG A 124 5.21 -23.36 -5.16
CA ARG A 124 5.30 -21.90 -5.32
C ARG A 124 4.05 -21.33 -5.99
N LEU A 125 3.63 -21.93 -7.10
CA LEU A 125 2.42 -21.52 -7.84
C LEU A 125 1.16 -21.75 -7.01
N GLY A 126 1.10 -22.86 -6.26
CA GLY A 126 0.02 -23.15 -5.32
C GLY A 126 -0.12 -22.07 -4.24
N GLY A 127 0.99 -21.64 -3.65
CA GLY A 127 1.02 -20.53 -2.68
C GLY A 127 0.53 -19.21 -3.29
N LEU A 128 0.99 -18.87 -4.50
CA LEU A 128 0.54 -17.66 -5.19
C LEU A 128 -0.97 -17.68 -5.50
N LEU A 129 -1.51 -18.83 -5.88
CA LEU A 129 -2.93 -18.99 -6.14
C LEU A 129 -3.75 -18.83 -4.85
N ALA A 130 -3.30 -19.41 -3.74
CA ALA A 130 -3.92 -19.24 -2.43
C ALA A 130 -3.94 -17.77 -2.01
N ASP A 131 -2.82 -17.05 -2.14
CA ASP A 131 -2.73 -15.62 -1.83
C ASP A 131 -3.68 -14.78 -2.71
N MET A 132 -3.71 -15.06 -4.01
CA MET A 132 -4.61 -14.36 -4.94
C MET A 132 -6.09 -14.63 -4.62
N THR A 133 -6.41 -15.85 -4.21
CA THR A 133 -7.77 -16.23 -3.79
C THR A 133 -8.17 -15.49 -2.52
N ALA A 134 -7.28 -15.44 -1.51
CA ALA A 134 -7.50 -14.69 -0.28
C ALA A 134 -7.72 -13.18 -0.57
N LYS A 135 -6.91 -12.58 -1.46
CA LYS A 135 -7.08 -11.18 -1.88
C LYS A 135 -8.40 -10.94 -2.59
N ARG A 136 -8.79 -11.85 -3.50
CA ARG A 136 -10.08 -11.78 -4.19
C ARG A 136 -11.25 -11.84 -3.21
N ASP A 137 -11.18 -12.75 -2.24
CA ASP A 137 -12.26 -12.95 -1.28
C ASP A 137 -12.35 -11.76 -0.30
N ALA A 138 -11.21 -11.19 0.11
CA ALA A 138 -11.16 -9.96 0.90
C ALA A 138 -11.75 -8.76 0.13
N ALA A 139 -11.36 -8.57 -1.13
CA ALA A 139 -11.94 -7.52 -1.98
C ALA A 139 -13.45 -7.73 -2.21
N GLY A 140 -13.89 -8.99 -2.33
CA GLY A 140 -15.30 -9.34 -2.40
C GLY A 140 -16.08 -8.93 -1.15
N ALA A 141 -15.50 -9.15 0.03
CA ALA A 141 -16.08 -8.72 1.30
C ALA A 141 -16.17 -7.18 1.40
N GLU A 142 -15.10 -6.47 1.03
CA GLU A 142 -15.07 -5.01 1.01
C GLU A 142 -16.12 -4.43 0.06
N ILE A 143 -16.32 -5.02 -1.12
CA ILE A 143 -17.37 -4.60 -2.06
C ILE A 143 -18.76 -4.77 -1.45
N ILE A 144 -19.00 -5.84 -0.68
CA ILE A 144 -20.29 -6.05 -0.03
C ILE A 144 -20.51 -5.00 1.06
N GLU A 145 -19.51 -4.71 1.89
CA GLU A 145 -19.56 -3.69 2.93
C GLU A 145 -19.81 -2.29 2.34
N LEU A 146 -19.07 -1.92 1.29
CA LEU A 146 -19.27 -0.65 0.60
C LEU A 146 -20.67 -0.54 0.00
N LYS A 147 -21.22 -1.62 -0.57
CA LYS A 147 -22.60 -1.61 -1.08
C LYS A 147 -23.62 -1.38 0.04
N GLN A 148 -23.46 -2.05 1.17
CA GLN A 148 -24.33 -1.85 2.33
C GLN A 148 -24.27 -0.40 2.84
N GLU A 149 -23.09 0.20 2.87
CA GLU A 149 -22.93 1.61 3.25
C GLU A 149 -23.58 2.55 2.23
N VAL A 150 -23.44 2.28 0.92
CA VAL A 150 -24.13 3.05 -0.12
C VAL A 150 -25.64 2.95 0.03
N ASP A 151 -26.18 1.75 0.29
CA ASP A 151 -27.62 1.53 0.49
C ASP A 151 -28.10 2.34 1.71
N ARG A 152 -27.39 2.26 2.84
CA ARG A 152 -27.68 3.05 4.05
C ARG A 152 -27.69 4.55 3.77
N LEU A 153 -26.63 5.07 3.13
CA LEU A 153 -26.53 6.50 2.80
C LEU A 153 -27.62 6.94 1.83
N THR A 154 -28.06 6.05 0.94
CA THR A 154 -29.16 6.34 0.02
C THR A 154 -30.48 6.47 0.78
N GLU A 155 -30.76 5.55 1.71
CA GLU A 155 -31.93 5.63 2.61
C GLU A 155 -31.93 6.90 3.47
N ASP A 156 -30.78 7.23 4.08
CA ASP A 156 -30.62 8.45 4.89
C ASP A 156 -30.86 9.72 4.07
N ASN A 157 -30.33 9.78 2.84
CA ASN A 157 -30.58 10.90 1.93
C ASN A 157 -32.05 11.03 1.56
N GLU A 158 -32.75 9.90 1.33
CA GLU A 158 -34.18 9.93 1.04
C GLU A 158 -34.99 10.42 2.25
N SER A 159 -34.65 9.98 3.46
CA SER A 159 -35.24 10.45 4.71
C SER A 159 -35.04 11.96 4.91
N LEU A 160 -33.82 12.45 4.72
CA LEU A 160 -33.50 13.88 4.82
C LEU A 160 -34.26 14.72 3.79
N ARG A 161 -34.41 14.23 2.55
CA ARG A 161 -35.23 14.90 1.53
C ARG A 161 -36.69 15.00 1.97
N LYS A 162 -37.28 13.91 2.47
CA LYS A 162 -38.65 13.91 3.03
C LYS A 162 -38.79 14.88 4.22
N GLN A 163 -37.79 14.96 5.09
CA GLN A 163 -37.77 15.92 6.20
C GLN A 163 -37.68 17.38 5.74
N LEU A 164 -36.92 17.66 4.67
CA LEU A 164 -36.86 18.98 4.07
C LEU A 164 -38.19 19.37 3.41
N GLU A 165 -38.79 18.46 2.65
CA GLU A 165 -40.07 18.68 1.96
C GLU A 165 -41.25 18.83 2.94
N SER A 166 -41.20 18.15 4.08
CA SER A 166 -42.24 18.24 5.12
C SER A 166 -42.12 19.48 6.02
N LYS A 167 -41.03 20.24 5.96
CA LYS A 167 -40.96 21.58 6.58
C LYS A 167 -41.63 22.60 5.67
N PRO A 168 -42.79 23.18 6.04
CA PRO A 168 -43.40 24.23 5.24
C PRO A 168 -42.49 25.47 5.23
N SER A 169 -41.85 25.72 4.09
CA SER A 169 -41.20 26.99 3.77
C SER A 169 -42.26 28.06 3.53
N SER A 170 -42.94 28.50 4.58
CA SER A 170 -43.69 29.76 4.57
C SER A 170 -43.96 30.17 6.01
N VAL A 171 -43.01 30.88 6.60
CA VAL A 171 -43.36 31.85 7.64
C VAL A 171 -43.79 33.10 6.87
N PRO A 172 -45.08 33.49 6.87
CA PRO A 172 -45.53 34.70 6.21
C PRO A 172 -44.99 35.90 7.01
N THR A 173 -43.81 36.39 6.67
CA THR A 173 -43.31 37.66 7.19
C THR A 173 -44.07 38.79 6.52
N ASN A 174 -44.97 39.41 7.27
CA ASN A 174 -45.76 40.56 6.90
C ASN A 174 -44.85 41.82 6.82
N MET A 175 -43.99 41.89 5.79
CA MET A 175 -42.95 42.92 5.67
C MET A 175 -43.43 44.26 5.09
N THR A 176 -44.64 44.35 4.56
CA THR A 176 -45.08 45.54 3.81
C THR A 176 -45.67 46.66 4.68
N ALA A 177 -46.24 46.34 5.86
CA ALA A 177 -46.90 47.35 6.68
C ALA A 177 -45.94 48.14 7.59
N ASN A 178 -44.98 47.47 8.24
CA ASN A 178 -44.12 48.12 9.24
C ASN A 178 -42.99 48.98 8.66
N LEU A 179 -42.57 48.76 7.41
CA LEU A 179 -41.46 49.50 6.81
C LEU A 179 -41.82 50.94 6.42
N ALA A 180 -43.05 51.16 5.96
CA ALA A 180 -43.49 52.49 5.51
C ALA A 180 -43.65 53.47 6.68
N ASP A 181 -44.18 52.99 7.82
CA ASP A 181 -44.38 53.81 9.01
C ASP A 181 -43.05 54.10 9.73
N LEU A 182 -42.14 53.12 9.77
CA LEU A 182 -40.79 53.33 10.29
C LEU A 182 -39.98 54.33 9.44
N ALA A 183 -40.12 54.28 8.11
CA ALA A 183 -39.46 55.22 7.21
C ALA A 183 -39.94 56.67 7.43
N LYS A 184 -41.25 56.88 7.67
CA LYS A 184 -41.80 58.20 7.99
C LYS A 184 -41.30 58.73 9.33
N GLN A 185 -41.24 57.89 10.36
CA GLN A 185 -40.70 58.28 11.67
C GLN A 185 -39.21 58.68 11.57
N ILE A 186 -38.41 57.91 10.83
CA ILE A 186 -36.99 58.22 10.62
C ILE A 186 -36.82 59.52 9.83
N GLN A 187 -37.67 59.82 8.84
CA GLN A 187 -37.61 61.10 8.12
C GLN A 187 -38.04 62.29 8.98
N ALA A 188 -39.02 62.12 9.86
CA ALA A 188 -39.48 63.17 10.77
C ALA A 188 -38.45 63.52 11.86
N ALA A 189 -37.64 62.54 12.28
CA ALA A 189 -36.60 62.73 13.30
C ALA A 189 -35.33 63.42 12.79
N LYS A 190 -35.20 63.66 11.48
CA LYS A 190 -34.01 64.31 10.90
C LYS A 190 -34.03 65.82 11.16
N PRO A 191 -32.90 66.44 11.52
CA PRO A 191 -32.83 67.89 11.71
C PRO A 191 -33.13 68.67 10.42
N GLY A 192 -33.92 69.72 10.54
CA GLY A 192 -34.25 70.62 9.45
C GLY A 192 -33.10 71.58 9.12
N ILE A 193 -32.82 71.79 7.84
CA ILE A 193 -31.85 72.77 7.33
C ILE A 193 -32.49 73.65 6.26
N TYR A 194 -32.12 74.92 6.22
CA TYR A 194 -32.56 75.87 5.21
C TYR A 194 -31.38 76.68 4.66
N ASN A 195 -31.62 77.41 3.55
CA ASN A 195 -30.61 78.24 2.87
C ASN A 195 -29.34 77.47 2.46
N LYS A 196 -29.53 76.30 1.86
CA LYS A 196 -28.45 75.40 1.41
C LYS A 196 -27.73 75.98 0.19
N ARG A 197 -26.41 76.15 0.32
CA ARG A 197 -25.51 76.57 -0.77
C ARG A 197 -24.20 75.79 -0.75
N TRP A 198 -23.50 75.71 -1.86
CA TRP A 198 -22.17 75.12 -1.89
C TRP A 198 -21.15 76.04 -1.20
N ARG A 199 -20.25 75.49 -0.38
CA ARG A 199 -19.13 76.24 0.19
C ARG A 199 -18.15 76.70 -0.89
N ASP A 200 -17.84 75.78 -1.80
CA ASP A 200 -16.95 75.98 -2.94
C ASP A 200 -17.64 75.37 -4.16
N GLU A 201 -18.07 76.24 -5.08
CA GLU A 201 -18.83 75.87 -6.27
C GLU A 201 -18.03 75.00 -7.25
N ASN A 202 -16.70 75.08 -7.19
CA ASN A 202 -15.81 74.32 -8.08
C ASN A 202 -15.48 72.92 -7.52
N ARG A 203 -15.31 72.80 -6.19
CA ARG A 203 -14.95 71.53 -5.54
C ARG A 203 -16.16 70.70 -5.08
N LYS A 204 -17.30 71.33 -4.78
CA LYS A 204 -18.57 70.67 -4.39
C LYS A 204 -18.41 69.58 -3.32
N THR A 205 -17.56 69.81 -2.33
CA THR A 205 -17.30 68.84 -1.25
C THR A 205 -18.21 69.07 -0.03
N HIS A 206 -18.57 70.32 0.25
CA HIS A 206 -19.35 70.71 1.43
C HIS A 206 -20.46 71.70 1.07
N PHE A 207 -21.61 71.54 1.71
CA PHE A 207 -22.70 72.51 1.76
C PHE A 207 -22.55 73.39 3.00
N ILE A 208 -22.93 74.65 2.88
CA ILE A 208 -23.23 75.52 4.00
C ILE A 208 -24.76 75.61 4.07
N ALA A 209 -25.33 75.28 5.22
CA ALA A 209 -26.76 75.42 5.47
C ALA A 209 -26.98 75.91 6.90
N THR A 210 -28.12 76.54 7.15
CA THR A 210 -28.50 77.00 8.49
C THR A 210 -29.43 75.98 9.14
N LEU A 211 -29.13 75.57 10.37
CA LEU A 211 -29.96 74.63 11.12
C LEU A 211 -31.26 75.33 11.56
N SER A 212 -32.43 74.71 11.33
CA SER A 212 -33.72 75.33 11.66
C SER A 212 -33.96 75.48 13.16
N ALA A 213 -33.37 74.62 13.99
CA ALA A 213 -33.52 74.67 15.44
C ALA A 213 -32.73 75.83 16.10
N THR A 214 -31.46 76.03 15.72
CA THR A 214 -30.55 76.95 16.42
C THR A 214 -30.22 78.21 15.62
N GLY A 215 -30.44 78.21 14.30
CA GLY A 215 -30.05 79.32 13.44
C GLY A 215 -28.54 79.42 13.16
N GLU A 216 -27.76 78.41 13.55
CA GLU A 216 -26.31 78.35 13.33
C GLU A 216 -25.99 77.89 11.89
N GLU A 217 -24.97 78.51 11.28
CA GLU A 217 -24.44 78.06 9.99
C GLU A 217 -23.54 76.83 10.19
N ILE A 218 -23.93 75.71 9.59
CA ILE A 218 -23.18 74.45 9.64
C ILE A 218 -22.60 74.09 8.28
N GLU A 219 -21.40 73.52 8.28
CA GLU A 219 -20.75 72.95 7.12
C GLU A 219 -21.04 71.44 7.06
N ILE A 220 -21.80 71.01 6.04
CA ILE A 220 -22.26 69.63 5.87
C ILE A 220 -21.51 68.99 4.68
N PRO A 221 -20.75 67.90 4.87
CA PRO A 221 -20.17 67.16 3.76
C PRO A 221 -21.26 66.63 2.81
N TYR A 222 -21.00 66.65 1.49
CA TYR A 222 -22.00 66.26 0.47
C TYR A 222 -22.67 64.90 0.73
N LEU A 223 -21.89 63.90 1.17
CA LEU A 223 -22.39 62.54 1.44
C LEU A 223 -23.31 62.47 2.66
N GLU A 224 -23.25 63.45 3.56
CA GLU A 224 -24.01 63.47 4.81
C GLU A 224 -25.30 64.28 4.70
N ILE A 225 -25.60 64.86 3.54
CA ILE A 225 -26.80 65.66 3.32
C ILE A 225 -28.09 64.87 3.59
N GLY A 226 -28.08 63.55 3.37
CA GLY A 226 -29.21 62.66 3.63
C GLY A 226 -29.59 62.50 5.11
N LYS A 227 -28.76 63.03 6.04
CA LYS A 227 -29.06 63.10 7.48
C LYS A 227 -29.97 64.28 7.84
N TYR A 228 -30.18 65.23 6.93
CA TYR A 228 -30.93 66.46 7.15
C TYR A 228 -32.20 66.53 6.27
N ARG A 229 -33.20 67.27 6.73
CA ARG A 229 -34.45 67.56 5.99
C ARG A 229 -34.38 68.99 5.46
N GLU A 230 -34.61 69.19 4.17
CA GLU A 230 -34.66 70.54 3.58
C GLU A 230 -36.00 71.20 3.91
N GLU A 231 -35.96 72.30 4.65
CA GLU A 231 -37.13 73.08 5.06
C GLU A 231 -37.16 74.42 4.34
N SER A 232 -38.36 74.90 3.99
CA SER A 232 -38.51 76.22 3.40
C SER A 232 -38.29 77.31 4.46
N GLN A 233 -37.82 78.49 4.04
CA GLN A 233 -37.46 79.59 4.95
C GLN A 233 -38.64 80.06 5.83
N GLU A 234 -39.87 79.95 5.31
CA GLU A 234 -41.11 80.28 6.02
C GLU A 234 -41.52 79.22 7.07
N GLU A 235 -41.09 77.97 6.90
CA GLU A 235 -41.35 76.88 7.86
C GLU A 235 -40.31 76.89 8.98
N ALA A 236 -39.06 77.25 8.68
CA ALA A 236 -38.00 77.41 9.67
C ALA A 236 -38.27 78.56 10.66
N GLU A 237 -38.93 79.64 10.23
CA GLU A 237 -39.35 80.72 11.13
C GLU A 237 -40.49 80.30 12.06
N ARG A 238 -41.45 79.49 11.58
CA ARG A 238 -42.51 78.92 12.43
C ARG A 238 -41.94 77.94 13.46
N PHE A 239 -40.99 77.10 13.06
CA PHE A 239 -40.35 76.14 13.96
C PHE A 239 -39.55 76.84 15.06
N ARG A 240 -38.88 77.96 14.75
CA ARG A 240 -38.22 78.81 15.76
C ARG A 240 -39.22 79.46 16.72
N ALA A 241 -40.35 79.95 16.23
CA ALA A 241 -41.40 80.52 17.09
C ALA A 241 -42.02 79.46 18.03
N GLU A 242 -42.19 78.24 17.53
CA GLU A 242 -42.76 77.12 18.30
C GLU A 242 -41.76 76.53 19.30
N GLN A 243 -40.48 76.38 18.93
CA GLN A 243 -39.44 75.94 19.88
C GLN A 243 -39.16 76.98 20.97
N ALA A 244 -39.16 78.28 20.65
CA ALA A 244 -39.03 79.32 21.67
C ALA A 244 -40.18 79.29 22.68
N GLN A 245 -41.40 78.93 22.24
CA GLN A 245 -42.54 78.70 23.16
C GLN A 245 -42.40 77.40 23.96
N ALA A 246 -41.93 76.32 23.34
CA ALA A 246 -41.74 75.03 23.99
C ALA A 246 -40.60 75.06 25.03
N GLU A 247 -39.51 75.78 24.78
CA GLU A 247 -38.39 75.92 25.71
C GLU A 247 -38.77 76.78 26.92
N LEU A 248 -39.55 77.83 26.72
CA LEU A 248 -40.13 78.66 27.78
C LEU A 248 -41.12 77.85 28.65
N ALA A 249 -41.81 76.87 28.07
CA ALA A 249 -42.66 75.92 28.79
C ALA A 249 -41.86 74.81 29.50
N ARG A 250 -40.72 74.37 28.94
CA ARG A 250 -39.89 73.30 29.53
C ARG A 250 -39.08 73.77 30.74
N LEU A 251 -38.60 75.01 30.73
CA LEU A 251 -37.98 75.66 31.90
C LEU A 251 -38.96 75.82 33.09
N ALA A 252 -40.26 75.71 32.85
CA ALA A 252 -41.29 75.71 33.89
C ALA A 252 -41.57 74.31 34.49
N GLN A 253 -41.03 73.22 33.94
CA GLN A 253 -41.38 71.84 34.29
C GLN A 253 -40.24 70.97 34.86
N GLU A 254 -39.05 71.54 35.08
CA GLU A 254 -37.89 70.80 35.62
C GLU A 254 -37.97 70.62 37.14
N THR A 255 -39.02 69.94 37.61
CA THR A 255 -39.10 69.34 38.95
C THR A 255 -39.64 67.91 38.80
N HIS A 256 -38.89 66.93 39.34
CA HIS A 256 -39.19 65.50 39.56
C HIS A 256 -38.58 64.42 38.62
N ASN A 257 -37.45 63.89 39.12
CA ASN A 257 -37.07 62.48 39.34
C ASN A 257 -37.22 61.42 38.24
N VAL A 258 -36.07 60.88 37.80
CA VAL A 258 -35.93 59.62 37.04
C VAL A 258 -35.36 58.54 37.96
N VAL A 259 -36.06 57.41 38.08
CA VAL A 259 -35.58 56.18 38.73
C VAL A 259 -35.14 55.20 37.64
N VAL A 260 -33.92 54.64 37.76
CA VAL A 260 -33.32 53.70 36.80
C VAL A 260 -33.47 52.26 37.32
N PRO A 261 -33.91 51.27 36.51
CA PRO A 261 -33.92 49.86 36.90
C PRO A 261 -32.58 49.15 36.60
N ASP A 262 -32.23 48.21 37.47
CA ASP A 262 -30.96 47.47 37.50
C ASP A 262 -30.91 46.32 36.47
N LEU A 263 -29.78 46.14 35.79
CA LEU A 263 -29.52 45.13 34.75
C LEU A 263 -28.40 44.19 35.22
N GLN A 264 -28.69 42.91 35.46
CA GLN A 264 -27.70 41.87 35.78
C GLN A 264 -27.42 40.97 34.57
N PHE A 265 -26.13 40.82 34.22
CA PHE A 265 -25.60 39.82 33.28
C PHE A 265 -24.70 38.83 34.04
N PRO A 266 -24.82 37.49 33.85
CA PRO A 266 -23.80 36.54 34.30
C PRO A 266 -22.70 36.39 33.25
N GLY A 267 -21.45 36.35 33.74
CA GLY A 267 -20.23 36.57 32.97
C GLY A 267 -19.67 35.42 32.12
N GLU A 268 -18.96 35.85 31.09
CA GLU A 268 -17.69 35.37 30.51
C GLU A 268 -16.71 34.82 31.58
N GLU A 269 -15.71 33.98 31.35
CA GLU A 269 -15.01 33.49 30.15
C GLU A 269 -14.04 32.38 30.62
N GLY A 270 -13.59 31.53 29.70
CA GLY A 270 -12.47 30.61 29.98
C GLY A 270 -12.20 29.62 28.85
N ALA A 271 -11.81 30.12 27.67
CA ALA A 271 -11.34 29.32 26.56
C ALA A 271 -9.83 28.99 26.68
N ALA A 272 -9.47 27.71 26.54
CA ALA A 272 -8.22 27.19 25.96
C ALA A 272 -8.29 25.65 25.97
N SER A 273 -8.60 25.00 24.84
CA SER A 273 -7.63 24.43 23.90
C SER A 273 -7.02 23.08 24.35
N GLY A 274 -7.32 22.00 23.62
CA GLY A 274 -6.52 20.76 23.62
C GLY A 274 -7.33 19.46 23.61
N LEU A 275 -7.55 18.91 22.41
CA LEU A 275 -7.85 17.50 22.14
C LEU A 275 -6.96 16.57 23.00
N ASP A 276 -7.50 15.57 23.70
CA ASP A 276 -7.68 14.22 23.14
C ASP A 276 -8.39 13.29 24.14
N GLY A 277 -9.16 12.34 23.60
CA GLY A 277 -10.25 11.64 24.27
C GLY A 277 -9.84 10.60 25.33
N ASP A 278 -10.33 10.82 26.55
CA ASP A 278 -10.50 9.80 27.58
C ASP A 278 -11.78 9.00 27.29
N SER A 279 -11.64 7.81 26.70
CA SER A 279 -12.71 6.85 26.56
C SER A 279 -12.86 6.07 27.86
N SER A 280 -13.86 6.48 28.64
CA SER A 280 -14.27 5.85 29.89
C SER A 280 -14.62 4.36 29.70
N ASN A 281 -13.91 3.54 30.48
CA ASN A 281 -14.17 2.16 30.87
C ASN A 281 -15.62 1.67 30.77
N ALA A 282 -15.83 0.62 29.97
CA ALA A 282 -16.87 -0.39 30.19
C ALA A 282 -16.20 -1.78 30.32
N PRO A 283 -16.50 -2.60 31.34
CA PRO A 283 -15.79 -3.84 31.59
C PRO A 283 -16.32 -4.94 30.66
N VAL A 284 -15.57 -5.27 29.61
CA VAL A 284 -15.82 -6.47 28.80
C VAL A 284 -15.10 -7.65 29.47
N VAL A 285 -15.89 -8.41 30.20
CA VAL A 285 -15.57 -9.75 30.71
C VAL A 285 -15.12 -10.63 29.56
N GLY A 286 -13.94 -11.25 29.70
CA GLY A 286 -13.55 -12.44 28.94
C GLY A 286 -12.41 -12.32 27.94
N SER A 287 -11.71 -11.18 27.87
CA SER A 287 -10.50 -11.08 27.06
C SER A 287 -9.28 -11.52 27.90
N PRO A 288 -8.47 -12.50 27.45
CA PRO A 288 -7.25 -12.87 28.15
C PRO A 288 -6.36 -11.63 28.26
N THR A 289 -5.75 -11.47 29.42
CA THR A 289 -4.91 -10.31 29.74
C THR A 289 -3.72 -10.23 28.77
N LEU A 290 -3.16 -9.03 28.60
CA LEU A 290 -2.02 -8.83 27.70
C LEU A 290 -0.86 -9.77 28.07
N GLU A 291 -0.67 -10.06 29.35
CA GLU A 291 0.33 -11.02 29.82
C GLU A 291 0.07 -12.45 29.31
N GLU A 292 -1.18 -12.94 29.35
CA GLU A 292 -1.53 -14.28 28.85
C GLU A 292 -1.37 -14.41 27.33
N ARG A 293 -1.61 -13.32 26.59
CA ARG A 293 -1.39 -13.28 25.13
C ARG A 293 0.09 -13.34 24.78
N VAL A 294 0.95 -12.71 25.58
CA VAL A 294 2.41 -12.75 25.39
C VAL A 294 2.94 -14.15 25.69
N GLU A 295 2.52 -14.78 26.80
CA GLU A 295 2.96 -16.14 27.13
C GLU A 295 2.51 -17.18 26.08
N ALA A 296 1.32 -17.02 25.51
CA ALA A 296 0.83 -17.86 24.42
C ALA A 296 1.63 -17.68 23.10
N LEU A 297 2.09 -16.46 22.83
CA LEU A 297 2.95 -16.16 21.67
C LEU A 297 4.36 -16.74 21.86
N GLU A 298 4.93 -16.63 23.05
CA GLU A 298 6.24 -17.22 23.36
C GLU A 298 6.23 -18.74 23.23
N LYS A 299 5.18 -19.41 23.73
CA LYS A 299 5.00 -20.86 23.54
C LYS A 299 4.86 -21.26 22.07
N ARG A 300 4.21 -20.44 21.24
CA ARG A 300 4.09 -20.70 19.79
C ARG A 300 5.39 -20.47 19.04
N MET A 301 6.20 -19.47 19.42
CA MET A 301 7.53 -19.30 18.83
C MET A 301 8.46 -20.46 19.18
N ALA A 302 8.44 -20.94 20.42
CA ALA A 302 9.27 -22.05 20.86
C ALA A 302 8.97 -23.36 20.11
N THR A 303 7.72 -23.61 19.72
CA THR A 303 7.38 -24.77 18.87
C THR A 303 7.83 -24.58 17.42
N ILE A 304 7.69 -23.37 16.87
CA ILE A 304 8.14 -23.07 15.50
C ILE A 304 9.66 -23.21 15.38
N GLU A 305 10.43 -22.74 16.37
CA GLU A 305 11.89 -22.90 16.36
C GLU A 305 12.31 -24.38 16.45
N ARG A 306 11.58 -25.17 17.24
CA ARG A 306 11.85 -26.60 17.40
C ARG A 306 11.54 -27.42 16.14
N ASP A 307 10.47 -27.06 15.44
CA ASP A 307 10.09 -27.69 14.17
C ASP A 307 10.99 -27.24 13.03
N SER A 308 11.44 -25.98 13.04
CA SER A 308 12.42 -25.46 12.06
C SER A 308 13.79 -26.15 12.18
N TYR A 309 14.20 -26.53 13.40
CA TYR A 309 15.45 -27.27 13.62
C TYR A 309 15.39 -28.74 13.20
N LYS A 310 14.20 -29.34 13.09
CA LYS A 310 14.02 -30.74 12.64
C LYS A 310 13.98 -30.90 11.12
N VAL A 311 13.78 -29.81 10.38
CA VAL A 311 13.76 -29.82 8.91
C VAL A 311 15.15 -29.57 8.33
N ALA A 312 16.13 -29.17 9.16
CA ALA A 312 17.50 -28.85 8.76
C ALA A 312 18.54 -29.96 9.06
N VAL A 313 18.11 -31.17 9.44
CA VAL A 313 18.95 -32.37 9.65
C VAL A 313 18.44 -33.49 8.77
#